data_AF-M0C028-F1
#
_entry.id   AF-M0C028-F1
#
_cell.length_a   1.000
_cell.length_b   1.000
_cell.length_c   1.000
_cell.angle_alpha   90.00
_cell.angle_beta   90.00
_cell.angle_gamma   90.00
#
_symmetry.space_group_name_H-M   'P 1'
#
loop_
_entity.id
_entity.type
_entity.pdbx_description
1 polymer ?
#
loop_
_entity_poly.entity_id
_entity_poly.type
_entity_poly.pdbx_seq_one_letter_code
_entity_poly.pdbx_strand_id
1 'polypeptide(L)'
;MSNSADAHRGPPERPTDPFGGEDVLPFEKQRRAHRFITQETRYYIIQAILGHPDHLVTLDELEYLVPKNRSTILEHLDRLAEKELATKQVYDGDDAEQNDPREFWRFTSYGITLLDEYDYLRYVPVLRALQDNLYLTEKIERHRNAPRPALPDDVANAFTAPTLDDEMQAELDDVLAARERGGGRLFDAPPVKPDPDATTEDDADRPLDELF
;
A
#
# COMPACT_ATOMS: atom_id res chain seq x y z
N MET A 1 32.91 1.12 -51.79
CA MET A 1 33.73 1.81 -50.78
C MET A 1 32.87 1.97 -49.54
N SER A 2 33.20 1.20 -48.51
CA SER A 2 32.51 1.18 -47.22
C SER A 2 32.80 2.45 -46.44
N ASN A 3 31.79 3.00 -45.77
CA ASN A 3 32.04 3.87 -44.63
C ASN A 3 31.24 3.31 -43.44
N SER A 4 31.97 2.63 -42.56
CA SER A 4 31.49 2.13 -41.27
C SER A 4 31.42 3.32 -40.31
N ALA A 5 30.22 3.77 -39.97
CA ALA A 5 30.01 4.57 -38.78
C ALA A 5 29.70 3.60 -37.64
N ASP A 6 30.75 3.27 -36.89
CA ASP A 6 30.71 2.50 -35.66
C ASP A 6 29.90 3.31 -34.62
N ALA A 7 28.62 2.95 -34.48
CA ALA A 7 27.75 3.57 -33.50
C ALA A 7 28.16 3.07 -32.12
N HIS A 8 28.79 3.97 -31.37
CA HIS A 8 29.17 3.84 -29.98
C HIS A 8 27.93 3.51 -29.13
N ARG A 9 27.57 2.24 -29.04
CA ARG A 9 26.57 1.73 -28.09
C ARG A 9 27.26 1.73 -26.72
N GLY A 10 27.06 2.81 -25.98
CA GLY A 10 27.45 2.88 -24.57
C GLY A 10 26.86 1.69 -23.79
N PRO A 11 27.48 1.30 -22.66
CA PRO A 11 26.96 0.22 -21.82
C PRO A 11 25.50 0.52 -21.43
N PRO A 12 24.64 -0.51 -21.29
CA PRO A 12 23.27 -0.29 -20.85
C PRO A 12 23.31 0.49 -19.53
N GLU A 13 22.65 1.64 -19.50
CA GLU A 13 22.46 2.42 -18.28
C GLU A 13 21.86 1.44 -17.24
N ARG A 14 22.65 1.12 -16.20
CA ARG A 14 22.11 0.39 -15.06
C ARG A 14 20.96 1.23 -14.50
N PRO A 15 19.82 0.62 -14.14
CA PRO A 15 18.71 1.37 -13.56
C PRO A 15 19.26 2.19 -12.38
N THR A 16 19.15 3.51 -12.51
CA THR A 16 19.58 4.46 -11.50
C THR A 16 18.68 4.28 -10.29
N ASP A 17 19.24 3.85 -9.16
CA ASP A 17 18.45 3.62 -7.95
C ASP A 17 17.69 4.91 -7.56
N PRO A 18 16.35 4.85 -7.46
CA PRO A 18 15.48 6.00 -7.22
C PRO A 18 15.81 6.86 -5.99
N PHE A 19 16.56 6.31 -5.03
CA PHE A 19 16.98 6.99 -3.80
C PHE A 19 18.47 7.36 -3.75
N GLY A 20 19.29 6.94 -4.73
CA GLY A 20 20.68 7.40 -4.88
C GLY A 20 21.49 6.60 -5.90
N GLY A 21 22.39 7.28 -6.64
CA GLY A 21 23.34 6.62 -7.56
C GLY A 21 24.59 6.09 -6.85
N GLU A 22 25.54 5.52 -7.61
CA GLU A 22 26.78 4.91 -7.07
C GLU A 22 27.62 5.87 -6.19
N ASP A 23 27.43 7.19 -6.33
CA ASP A 23 28.15 8.23 -5.57
C ASP A 23 27.47 8.67 -4.26
N VAL A 24 26.28 8.15 -3.94
CA VAL A 24 25.52 8.54 -2.73
C VAL A 24 25.91 7.65 -1.56
N LEU A 25 26.28 8.25 -0.43
CA LEU A 25 26.59 7.50 0.80
C LEU A 25 25.38 6.67 1.25
N PRO A 26 25.55 5.43 1.75
CA PRO A 26 24.45 4.55 2.14
C PRO A 26 23.44 5.19 3.11
N PHE A 27 23.92 5.94 4.10
CA PHE A 27 23.06 6.64 5.07
C PHE A 27 22.19 7.72 4.40
N GLU A 28 22.66 8.38 3.35
CA GLU A 28 21.85 9.37 2.63
C GLU A 28 20.74 8.71 1.83
N LYS A 29 21.02 7.56 1.19
CA LYS A 29 20.02 6.74 0.52
C LYS A 29 18.93 6.33 1.52
N GLN A 30 19.33 5.75 2.66
CA GLN A 30 18.40 5.36 3.72
C GLN A 30 17.56 6.55 4.21
N ARG A 31 18.18 7.71 4.47
CA ARG A 31 17.46 8.92 4.90
C ARG A 31 16.44 9.39 3.86
N ARG A 32 16.77 9.32 2.56
CA ARG A 32 15.86 9.72 1.47
C ARG A 32 14.70 8.73 1.32
N ALA A 33 14.99 7.43 1.31
CA ALA A 33 14.00 6.37 1.26
C ALA A 33 13.04 6.45 2.45
N HIS A 34 13.58 6.52 3.68
CA HIS A 34 12.78 6.66 4.89
C HIS A 34 11.90 7.90 4.85
N ARG A 35 12.46 9.09 4.56
CA ARG A 35 11.67 10.33 4.43
C ARG A 35 10.57 10.21 3.39
N PHE A 36 10.85 9.54 2.28
CA PHE A 36 9.87 9.35 1.23
C PHE A 36 8.72 8.45 1.73
N ILE A 37 9.04 7.28 2.28
CA ILE A 37 8.07 6.29 2.77
C ILE A 37 7.23 6.86 3.92
N THR A 38 7.83 7.55 4.89
CA THR A 38 7.14 8.04 6.09
C THR A 38 6.28 9.29 5.88
N GLN A 39 6.03 9.71 4.64
CA GLN A 39 4.98 10.70 4.41
C GLN A 39 3.63 10.03 4.68
N GLU A 40 2.80 10.69 5.49
CA GLU A 40 1.57 10.14 6.06
C GLU A 40 0.73 9.30 5.08
N THR A 41 0.31 9.88 3.95
CA THR A 41 -0.54 9.19 2.97
C THR A 41 0.16 8.00 2.33
N ARG A 42 1.44 8.15 1.94
CA ARG A 42 2.20 7.02 1.37
C ARG A 42 2.36 5.90 2.38
N TYR A 43 2.57 6.24 3.65
CA TYR A 43 2.70 5.25 4.70
C TYR A 43 1.40 4.44 4.86
N TYR A 44 0.23 5.09 4.87
CA TYR A 44 -1.05 4.37 4.88
C TYR A 44 -1.24 3.48 3.65
N ILE A 45 -0.89 3.96 2.45
CA ILE A 45 -0.97 3.14 1.22
C ILE A 45 -0.06 1.91 1.32
N ILE A 46 1.17 2.08 1.78
CA ILE A 46 2.14 0.99 1.95
C ILE A 46 1.61 -0.03 2.95
N GLN A 47 1.09 0.41 4.09
CA GLN A 47 0.48 -0.46 5.09
C GLN A 47 -0.75 -1.20 4.54
N ALA A 48 -1.58 -0.53 3.74
CA ALA A 48 -2.74 -1.13 3.10
C ALA A 48 -2.33 -2.28 2.17
N ILE A 49 -1.32 -2.07 1.32
CA ILE A 49 -0.80 -3.12 0.41
C ILE A 49 -0.14 -4.25 1.21
N LEU A 50 0.69 -3.94 2.22
CA LEU A 50 1.38 -4.94 3.04
C LEU A 50 0.41 -5.83 3.81
N GLY A 51 -0.67 -5.27 4.37
CA GLY A 51 -1.66 -6.03 5.15
C GLY A 51 -2.68 -6.80 4.30
N HIS A 52 -2.80 -6.52 3.00
CA HIS A 52 -3.75 -7.23 2.15
C HIS A 52 -3.38 -8.73 2.03
N PRO A 53 -4.35 -9.67 2.05
CA PRO A 53 -4.07 -11.11 1.94
C PRO A 53 -3.28 -11.47 0.68
N ASP A 54 -3.64 -10.90 -0.46
CA ASP A 54 -2.95 -11.12 -1.74
C ASP A 54 -1.86 -10.08 -2.07
N HIS A 55 -1.58 -9.13 -1.16
CA HIS A 55 -0.67 -7.99 -1.38
C HIS A 55 -0.93 -7.17 -2.67
N LEU A 56 -2.17 -7.23 -3.14
CA LEU A 56 -2.72 -6.51 -4.28
C LEU A 56 -3.92 -5.73 -3.77
N VAL A 57 -4.00 -4.43 -4.01
CA VAL A 57 -5.14 -3.62 -3.55
C VAL A 57 -5.75 -2.84 -4.68
N THR A 58 -7.05 -2.69 -4.66
CA THR A 58 -7.78 -1.83 -5.59
C THR A 58 -7.80 -0.40 -5.09
N LEU A 59 -8.08 0.55 -5.99
CA LEU A 59 -8.24 1.95 -5.60
C LEU A 59 -9.42 2.13 -4.62
N ASP A 60 -10.50 1.38 -4.80
CA ASP A 60 -11.67 1.46 -3.92
C ASP A 60 -11.36 0.91 -2.51
N GLU A 61 -10.53 -0.14 -2.39
CA GLU A 61 -10.02 -0.61 -1.09
C GLU A 61 -9.11 0.42 -0.43
N LEU A 62 -8.23 1.08 -1.20
CA LEU A 62 -7.40 2.16 -0.67
C LEU A 62 -8.24 3.35 -0.20
N GLU A 63 -9.30 3.71 -0.93
CA GLU A 63 -10.25 4.76 -0.54
C GLU A 63 -10.95 4.44 0.79
N TYR A 64 -11.15 3.15 1.08
CA TYR A 64 -11.70 2.68 2.35
C TYR A 64 -10.68 2.72 3.50
N LEU A 65 -9.42 2.38 3.23
CA LEU A 65 -8.38 2.20 4.26
C LEU A 65 -7.58 3.48 4.56
N VAL A 66 -7.47 4.38 3.58
CA VAL A 66 -6.62 5.57 3.67
C VAL A 66 -7.51 6.79 3.97
N PRO A 67 -7.25 7.57 5.03
CA PRO A 67 -8.06 8.73 5.41
C PRO A 67 -7.78 9.96 4.53
N LYS A 68 -7.82 9.80 3.20
CA LYS A 68 -7.61 10.84 2.18
C LYS A 68 -8.56 10.60 1.01
N ASN A 69 -8.80 11.63 0.20
CA ASN A 69 -9.64 11.51 -0.99
C ASN A 69 -8.93 10.74 -2.12
N ARG A 70 -9.72 10.22 -3.08
CA ARG A 70 -9.26 9.46 -4.25
C ARG A 70 -8.11 10.12 -5.00
N SER A 71 -8.23 11.42 -5.28
CA SER A 71 -7.25 12.16 -6.08
C SER A 71 -5.90 12.23 -5.36
N THR A 72 -5.92 12.46 -4.04
CA THR A 72 -4.71 12.43 -3.20
C THR A 72 -4.10 11.03 -3.15
N ILE A 73 -4.93 9.98 -3.03
CA ILE A 73 -4.43 8.59 -3.06
C ILE A 73 -3.74 8.29 -4.39
N LEU A 74 -4.37 8.64 -5.53
CA LEU A 74 -3.79 8.47 -6.86
C LEU A 74 -2.46 9.23 -7.02
N GLU A 75 -2.39 10.49 -6.61
CA GLU A 75 -1.14 11.28 -6.63
C GLU A 75 -0.01 10.56 -5.87
N HIS A 76 -0.32 9.95 -4.73
CA HIS A 76 0.68 9.23 -3.94
C HIS A 76 1.04 7.86 -4.54
N LEU A 77 0.11 7.17 -5.19
CA LEU A 77 0.40 5.95 -5.95
C LEU A 77 1.28 6.24 -7.16
N ASP A 78 1.03 7.33 -7.89
CA ASP A 78 1.86 7.77 -9.00
C ASP A 78 3.29 8.07 -8.53
N ARG A 79 3.45 8.78 -7.41
CA ARG A 79 4.78 8.99 -6.80
C ARG A 79 5.47 7.70 -6.38
N LEU A 80 4.73 6.71 -5.86
CA LEU A 80 5.29 5.40 -5.54
C LEU A 80 5.75 4.67 -6.80
N ALA A 81 5.01 4.80 -7.91
CA ALA A 81 5.38 4.25 -9.21
C ALA A 81 6.58 4.95 -9.84
N GLU A 82 6.68 6.28 -9.75
CA GLU A 82 7.85 7.07 -10.17
C GLU A 82 9.13 6.64 -9.45
N LYS A 83 9.01 6.13 -8.23
CA LYS A 83 10.12 5.60 -7.42
C LYS A 83 10.24 4.09 -7.49
N GLU A 84 9.54 3.46 -8.43
CA GLU A 84 9.53 2.03 -8.66
C GLU A 84 9.17 1.21 -7.41
N LEU A 85 8.54 1.80 -6.39
CA LEU A 85 8.12 1.07 -5.19
C LEU A 85 6.88 0.23 -5.45
N ALA A 86 5.90 0.81 -6.14
CA ALA A 86 4.64 0.17 -6.46
C ALA A 86 4.34 0.28 -7.95
N THR A 87 3.51 -0.62 -8.46
CA THR A 87 3.05 -0.58 -9.85
C THR A 87 1.59 -0.98 -9.91
N LYS A 88 0.89 -0.42 -10.91
CA LYS A 88 -0.43 -0.91 -11.31
C LYS A 88 -0.27 -2.20 -12.11
N GLN A 89 -1.16 -3.14 -11.89
CA GLN A 89 -1.29 -4.39 -12.62
C GLN A 89 -2.75 -4.55 -13.05
N VAL A 90 -2.95 -4.87 -14.32
CA VAL A 90 -4.28 -5.14 -14.87
C VAL A 90 -4.54 -6.65 -14.82
N TYR A 91 -5.77 -7.02 -14.52
CA TYR A 91 -6.25 -8.39 -14.54
C TYR A 91 -7.08 -8.66 -15.79
N ASP A 92 -6.49 -9.42 -16.71
CA ASP A 92 -7.09 -9.77 -18.00
C ASP A 92 -7.78 -11.16 -17.98
N GLY A 93 -8.07 -11.71 -16.79
CA GLY A 93 -8.75 -13.00 -16.64
C GLY A 93 -10.24 -12.95 -17.02
N ASP A 94 -10.75 -14.01 -17.61
CA ASP A 94 -12.16 -14.11 -18.07
C ASP A 94 -13.15 -14.44 -16.93
N ASP A 95 -12.65 -14.80 -15.75
CA ASP A 95 -13.38 -15.20 -14.55
C ASP A 95 -13.83 -14.02 -13.67
N ALA A 96 -13.38 -12.80 -13.96
CA ALA A 96 -13.83 -11.60 -13.26
C ALA A 96 -15.22 -11.16 -13.74
N GLU A 97 -16.13 -10.92 -12.80
CA GLU A 97 -17.50 -10.47 -13.06
C GLU A 97 -17.54 -9.02 -13.54
N GLN A 98 -18.70 -8.57 -14.02
CA GLN A 98 -18.88 -7.22 -14.58
C GLN A 98 -18.54 -6.09 -13.60
N ASN A 99 -18.78 -6.32 -12.30
CA ASN A 99 -18.53 -5.32 -11.25
C ASN A 99 -17.18 -5.52 -10.56
N ASP A 100 -16.39 -6.51 -10.97
CA ASP A 100 -15.13 -6.81 -10.32
C ASP A 100 -14.04 -5.82 -10.73
N PRO A 101 -13.15 -5.47 -9.79
CA PRO A 101 -11.99 -4.65 -10.10
C PRO A 101 -11.08 -5.36 -11.10
N ARG A 102 -10.57 -4.58 -12.06
CA ARG A 102 -9.59 -5.03 -13.06
C ARG A 102 -8.20 -4.44 -12.85
N GLU A 103 -8.10 -3.40 -12.01
CA GLU A 103 -6.85 -2.70 -11.73
C GLU A 103 -6.47 -2.87 -10.27
N PHE A 104 -5.24 -3.34 -10.05
CA PHE A 104 -4.68 -3.60 -8.74
C PHE A 104 -3.32 -2.92 -8.61
N TRP A 105 -2.98 -2.52 -7.39
CA TRP A 105 -1.68 -1.98 -7.05
C TRP A 105 -0.92 -2.99 -6.20
N ARG A 106 0.33 -3.23 -6.55
CA ARG A 106 1.27 -4.09 -5.82
C ARG A 106 2.63 -3.44 -5.68
N PHE A 107 3.47 -3.98 -4.81
CA PHE A 107 4.90 -3.66 -4.82
C PHE A 107 5.61 -4.25 -6.03
N THR A 108 6.67 -3.58 -6.47
CA THR A 108 7.63 -4.14 -7.42
C THR A 108 8.68 -4.97 -6.69
N SER A 109 9.53 -5.67 -7.45
CA SER A 109 10.74 -6.34 -6.95
C SER A 109 11.71 -5.39 -6.23
N TYR A 110 11.86 -4.17 -6.74
CA TYR A 110 12.69 -3.15 -6.10
C TYR A 110 12.04 -2.66 -4.80
N GLY A 111 10.75 -2.35 -4.85
CA GLY A 111 9.99 -1.88 -3.69
C GLY A 111 10.00 -2.89 -2.55
N ILE A 112 9.82 -4.18 -2.84
CA ILE A 112 9.83 -5.21 -1.81
C ILE A 112 11.22 -5.38 -1.19
N THR A 113 12.28 -5.34 -2.00
CA THR A 113 13.67 -5.40 -1.51
C THR A 113 13.99 -4.21 -0.60
N LEU A 114 13.55 -3.01 -0.98
CA LEU A 114 13.77 -1.80 -0.17
C LEU A 114 12.99 -1.84 1.15
N LEU A 115 11.75 -2.35 1.13
CA LEU A 115 10.93 -2.48 2.33
C LEU A 115 11.48 -3.54 3.28
N ASP A 116 12.06 -4.62 2.74
CA ASP A 116 12.77 -5.63 3.51
C ASP A 116 14.06 -5.07 4.15
N GLU A 117 14.87 -4.34 3.38
CA GLU A 117 16.11 -3.68 3.86
C GLU A 117 15.86 -2.76 5.08
N TYR A 118 14.66 -2.19 5.18
CA TYR A 118 14.26 -1.28 6.27
C TYR A 118 13.23 -1.87 7.24
N ASP A 119 13.15 -3.20 7.32
CA ASP A 119 12.33 -3.93 8.31
C ASP A 119 10.82 -3.65 8.26
N TYR A 120 10.29 -3.16 7.13
CA TYR A 120 8.84 -2.95 6.99
C TYR A 120 8.08 -4.28 6.86
N LEU A 121 8.70 -5.30 6.26
CA LEU A 121 8.07 -6.62 6.09
C LEU A 121 7.83 -7.32 7.42
N ARG A 122 8.60 -6.99 8.46
CA ARG A 122 8.43 -7.48 9.83
C ARG A 122 6.99 -7.33 10.34
N TYR A 123 6.31 -6.26 9.92
CA TYR A 123 4.98 -5.91 10.40
C TYR A 123 3.83 -6.49 9.57
N VAL A 124 4.11 -7.25 8.50
CA VAL A 124 3.08 -7.84 7.64
C VAL A 124 2.05 -8.66 8.41
N PRO A 125 2.43 -9.56 9.35
CA PRO A 125 1.43 -10.36 10.06
C PRO A 125 0.52 -9.50 10.95
N VAL A 126 1.07 -8.44 11.57
CA VAL A 126 0.30 -7.48 12.36
C VAL A 126 -0.69 -6.74 11.46
N LEU A 127 -0.24 -6.20 10.32
CA LEU A 127 -1.09 -5.48 9.38
C LEU A 127 -2.19 -6.37 8.80
N ARG A 128 -1.89 -7.64 8.53
CA ARG A 128 -2.86 -8.64 8.09
C ARG A 128 -3.93 -8.89 9.16
N ALA A 129 -3.52 -9.16 10.39
CA ALA A 129 -4.44 -9.34 11.51
C ALA A 129 -5.35 -8.11 11.71
N LEU A 130 -4.82 -6.89 11.57
CA LEU A 130 -5.63 -5.67 11.63
C LEU A 130 -6.69 -5.64 10.52
N GLN A 131 -6.30 -5.88 9.27
CA GLN A 131 -7.21 -5.83 8.12
C GLN A 131 -8.24 -6.96 8.09
N ASP A 132 -7.87 -8.15 8.55
CA ASP A 132 -8.79 -9.30 8.67
C ASP A 132 -9.93 -9.03 9.66
N ASN A 133 -9.68 -8.15 10.63
CA ASN A 133 -10.63 -7.79 11.68
C ASN A 133 -11.34 -6.44 11.44
N LEU A 134 -11.14 -5.79 10.29
CA LEU A 134 -11.89 -4.60 9.92
C LEU A 134 -13.34 -4.97 9.59
N TYR A 135 -14.27 -4.11 9.98
CA TYR A 135 -15.58 -4.12 9.35
C TYR A 135 -15.40 -3.74 7.87
N LEU A 136 -15.92 -4.53 6.94
CA LEU A 136 -15.92 -4.20 5.53
C LEU A 136 -17.35 -3.96 5.07
N THR A 137 -17.55 -2.99 4.18
CA THR A 137 -18.82 -2.87 3.46
C THR A 137 -18.92 -3.99 2.43
N GLU A 138 -20.13 -4.36 2.03
CA GLU A 138 -20.37 -5.39 1.00
C GLU A 138 -19.60 -5.13 -0.29
N LYS A 139 -19.50 -3.86 -0.71
CA LYS A 139 -18.70 -3.45 -1.88
C LYS A 139 -17.22 -3.81 -1.70
N ILE A 140 -16.64 -3.45 -0.54
CA ILE A 140 -15.21 -3.65 -0.27
C ILE A 140 -14.91 -5.14 -0.07
N GLU A 141 -15.78 -5.89 0.60
CA GLU A 141 -15.63 -7.34 0.75
C GLU A 141 -15.67 -8.05 -0.61
N ARG A 142 -16.59 -7.68 -1.51
CA ARG A 142 -16.63 -8.20 -2.88
C ARG A 142 -15.34 -7.87 -3.65
N HIS A 143 -14.85 -6.63 -3.56
CA HIS A 143 -13.60 -6.25 -4.24
C HIS A 143 -12.39 -7.01 -3.67
N ARG A 144 -12.32 -7.19 -2.35
CA ARG A 144 -11.27 -7.96 -1.67
C ARG A 144 -11.18 -9.39 -2.18
N ASN A 145 -12.34 -10.04 -2.32
CA ASN A 145 -12.45 -11.43 -2.75
C ASN A 145 -12.50 -11.64 -4.28
N ALA A 146 -12.40 -10.56 -5.06
CA ALA A 146 -12.42 -10.65 -6.53
C ALA A 146 -11.19 -11.39 -7.07
N PRO A 147 -11.29 -12.04 -8.25
CA PRO A 147 -10.14 -12.65 -8.92
C PRO A 147 -9.00 -11.65 -9.15
N ARG A 148 -7.78 -12.09 -8.88
CA ARG A 148 -6.56 -11.26 -8.86
C ARG A 148 -5.44 -11.90 -9.67
N PRO A 149 -4.55 -11.11 -10.26
CA PRO A 149 -3.38 -11.64 -10.96
C PRO A 149 -2.39 -12.25 -9.97
N ALA A 150 -1.62 -13.24 -10.41
CA ALA A 150 -0.52 -13.75 -9.60
C ALA A 150 0.58 -12.68 -9.43
N LEU A 151 1.17 -12.65 -8.23
CA LEU A 151 2.38 -11.87 -7.97
C LEU A 151 3.59 -12.53 -8.66
N PRO A 152 4.59 -11.74 -9.08
CA PRO A 152 5.91 -12.27 -9.44
C PRO A 152 6.51 -13.09 -8.29
N ASP A 153 7.20 -14.19 -8.62
CA ASP A 153 7.72 -15.15 -7.63
C ASP A 153 8.63 -14.49 -6.59
N ASP A 154 9.48 -13.57 -7.00
CA ASP A 154 10.40 -12.84 -6.12
C ASP A 154 9.65 -11.97 -5.10
N VAL A 155 8.54 -11.34 -5.51
CA VAL A 155 7.68 -10.55 -4.64
C VAL A 155 6.90 -11.46 -3.69
N ALA A 156 6.34 -12.57 -4.19
CA ALA A 156 5.59 -13.52 -3.38
C ALA A 156 6.47 -14.20 -2.31
N ASN A 157 7.70 -14.56 -2.66
CA ASN A 157 8.64 -15.21 -1.76
C ASN A 157 9.04 -14.32 -0.59
N ALA A 158 9.15 -13.00 -0.79
CA ALA A 158 9.48 -12.05 0.27
C ALA A 158 8.44 -12.06 1.42
N PHE A 159 7.18 -12.37 1.13
CA PHE A 159 6.12 -12.46 2.14
C PHE A 159 6.03 -13.83 2.83
N THR A 160 6.77 -14.83 2.35
CA THR A 160 6.73 -16.20 2.91
C THR A 160 7.75 -16.39 4.04
N ALA A 161 8.72 -15.48 4.19
CA ALA A 161 9.68 -15.53 5.28
C ALA A 161 8.97 -15.24 6.64
N PRO A 162 9.18 -16.07 7.68
CA PRO A 162 8.66 -15.77 9.00
C PRO A 162 9.31 -14.48 9.50
N THR A 163 8.50 -13.44 9.56
CA THR A 163 8.91 -12.07 9.87
C THR A 163 8.76 -11.74 11.34
N LEU A 164 7.93 -12.50 12.07
CA LEU A 164 7.82 -12.47 13.52
C LEU A 164 8.55 -13.68 14.11
N ASP A 165 9.17 -13.49 15.27
CA ASP A 165 9.63 -14.61 16.09
C ASP A 165 8.42 -15.33 16.71
N ASP A 166 8.63 -16.58 17.11
CA ASP A 166 7.57 -17.45 17.66
C ASP A 166 6.91 -16.83 18.90
N GLU A 167 7.67 -16.03 19.67
CA GLU A 167 7.18 -15.35 20.88
C GLU A 167 6.18 -14.25 20.55
N MET A 168 6.51 -13.35 19.62
CA MET A 168 5.59 -12.27 19.23
C MET A 168 4.39 -12.79 18.45
N GLN A 169 4.55 -13.86 17.67
CA GLN A 169 3.43 -14.54 17.03
C GLN A 169 2.44 -15.09 18.06
N ALA A 170 2.93 -15.77 19.11
CA ALA A 170 2.09 -16.28 20.18
C ALA A 170 1.37 -15.17 20.95
N GLU A 171 2.03 -14.04 21.20
CA GLU A 171 1.41 -12.88 21.85
C GLU A 171 0.26 -12.29 21.01
N LEU A 172 0.46 -12.15 19.70
CA LEU A 172 -0.58 -11.71 18.76
C LEU A 172 -1.78 -12.67 18.75
N ASP A 173 -1.53 -13.97 18.66
CA ASP A 173 -2.57 -14.99 18.65
C ASP A 173 -3.37 -14.99 19.98
N ASP A 174 -2.69 -14.84 21.12
CA ASP A 174 -3.33 -14.74 22.43
C ASP A 174 -4.21 -13.48 22.54
N VAL A 175 -3.74 -12.33 22.05
CA VAL A 175 -4.50 -11.08 22.03
C VAL A 175 -5.75 -11.21 21.14
N LEU A 176 -5.62 -11.81 19.97
CA LEU A 176 -6.73 -12.06 19.05
C LEU A 176 -7.74 -13.05 19.67
N ALA A 177 -7.27 -14.17 20.23
CA ALA A 177 -8.10 -15.20 20.85
C ALA A 177 -8.81 -14.70 22.12
N ALA A 178 -8.16 -13.85 22.92
CA ALA A 178 -8.79 -13.19 24.06
C ALA A 178 -9.96 -12.29 23.63
N ARG A 179 -9.87 -11.71 22.43
CA ARG A 179 -10.89 -10.83 21.87
C ARG A 179 -12.06 -11.57 21.24
N GLU A 180 -11.81 -12.67 20.51
CA GLU A 180 -12.88 -13.54 20.00
C GLU A 180 -13.76 -14.07 21.14
N ARG A 181 -13.14 -14.43 22.27
CA ARG A 181 -13.83 -14.79 23.51
C ARG A 181 -14.64 -13.63 24.12
N GLY A 182 -14.30 -12.38 23.79
CA GLY A 182 -15.00 -11.15 24.18
C GLY A 182 -16.07 -10.65 23.20
N GLY A 183 -16.21 -11.27 22.02
CA GLY A 183 -17.37 -11.09 21.12
C GLY A 183 -17.45 -9.80 20.29
N GLY A 184 -16.36 -9.04 20.09
CA GLY A 184 -16.39 -7.78 19.30
C GLY A 184 -15.22 -7.60 18.34
N ARG A 185 -15.47 -7.03 17.14
CA ARG A 185 -14.45 -6.79 16.10
C ARG A 185 -13.44 -5.71 16.53
N LEU A 186 -12.23 -5.73 15.97
CA LEU A 186 -11.09 -4.88 16.38
C LEU A 186 -11.40 -3.37 16.37
N PHE A 187 -12.32 -2.95 15.51
CA PHE A 187 -12.72 -1.56 15.29
C PHE A 187 -14.25 -1.40 15.14
N ASP A 188 -15.03 -1.88 16.11
CA ASP A 188 -16.48 -1.60 16.17
C ASP A 188 -16.75 -0.13 16.59
N ALA A 189 -16.42 0.82 15.71
CA ALA A 189 -17.25 2.00 15.56
C ALA A 189 -18.25 1.67 14.44
N PRO A 190 -19.55 1.50 14.74
CA PRO A 190 -20.54 1.42 13.67
C PRO A 190 -20.40 2.68 12.80
N PRO A 191 -20.63 2.61 11.47
CA PRO A 191 -20.64 3.80 10.65
C PRO A 191 -21.62 4.78 11.28
N VAL A 192 -21.12 5.95 11.71
CA VAL A 192 -21.97 7.03 12.16
C VAL A 192 -22.78 7.42 10.93
N LYS A 193 -24.05 7.03 10.91
CA LYS A 193 -24.99 7.58 9.93
C LYS A 193 -24.93 9.09 10.12
N PRO A 194 -24.73 9.89 9.06
CA PRO A 194 -24.77 11.33 9.21
C PRO A 194 -26.10 11.69 9.85
N ASP A 195 -26.04 12.34 11.01
CA ASP A 195 -27.22 12.80 11.71
C ASP A 195 -27.86 13.89 10.84
N PRO A 196 -29.08 13.68 10.30
CA PRO A 196 -29.73 14.70 9.47
C PRO A 196 -30.06 15.98 10.26
N ASP A 197 -30.02 15.90 11.60
CA ASP A 197 -30.23 17.03 12.52
C ASP A 197 -28.91 17.53 13.13
N ALA A 198 -27.75 17.04 12.69
CA ALA A 198 -26.48 17.67 13.04
C ALA A 198 -26.49 19.09 12.47
N THR A 199 -26.68 20.07 13.35
CA THR A 199 -26.40 21.47 13.06
C THR A 199 -24.92 21.56 12.72
N THR A 200 -24.60 21.55 11.43
CA THR A 200 -23.37 22.19 10.96
C THR A 200 -23.45 23.62 11.48
N GLU A 201 -22.54 23.99 12.38
CA GLU A 201 -22.40 25.39 12.75
C GLU A 201 -22.28 26.20 11.46
N ASP A 202 -23.27 27.05 11.23
CA ASP A 202 -23.47 27.87 10.02
C ASP A 202 -22.44 29.02 9.92
N ASP A 203 -21.23 28.82 10.45
CA ASP A 203 -20.14 29.82 10.47
C ASP A 203 -18.91 29.35 9.65
N ALA A 204 -19.06 28.29 8.85
CA ALA A 204 -18.01 27.80 7.95
C ALA A 204 -17.94 28.54 6.60
N ASP A 205 -18.86 29.47 6.33
CA ASP A 205 -18.93 30.24 5.08
C ASP A 205 -18.36 31.66 5.20
N ARG A 206 -17.48 31.91 6.18
CA ARG A 206 -16.67 33.14 6.15
C ARG A 206 -15.58 33.02 5.07
N PRO A 207 -15.54 33.94 4.09
CA PRO A 207 -14.44 33.97 3.13
C PRO A 207 -13.13 34.22 3.89
N LEU A 208 -12.07 33.53 3.46
CA LEU A 208 -10.71 33.50 4.06
C LEU A 208 -10.03 34.88 4.18
N ASP A 209 -10.64 35.94 3.69
CA ASP A 209 -10.10 37.30 3.67
C ASP A 209 -10.30 38.06 5.00
N GLU A 210 -11.03 37.49 5.97
CA GLU A 210 -11.28 38.13 7.28
C GLU A 210 -10.47 37.50 8.46
N LEU A 211 -9.53 36.59 8.19
CA LEU A 211 -8.75 35.89 9.22
C LEU A 211 -7.30 36.39 9.40
N PHE A 212 -6.93 37.55 8.83
CA PHE A 212 -5.66 38.24 9.10
C PHE A 212 -5.82 39.76 9.22
#